data_AF-A0AAN5IB36-F1
#
_entry.id   AF-A0AAN5IB36-F1
#
_cell.length_a   1.000
_cell.length_b   1.000
_cell.length_c   1.000
_cell.angle_alpha   90.00
_cell.angle_beta   90.00
_cell.angle_gamma   90.00
#
_symmetry.space_group_name_H-M   'P 1'
#
loop_
_entity.id
_entity.type
_entity.pdbx_description
1 polymer ?
#
loop_
_entity_poly.entity_id
_entity_poly.type
_entity_poly.pdbx_seq_one_letter_code
_entity_poly.pdbx_strand_id
1 'polypeptide(L)'
;IVPDMILCSFYIFILAQISTASEEHFKTPFFVFFTASGVYSVLTIVTFQVVTILRDNQQITYVHIILVGINAFSTSGATFGKAVIAFHRYFVLKRRDFTEQVSIYTLELRSIT
;
A
#
# COMPACT_ATOMS: atom_id res chain seq x y z
N ILE A 1 15.90 -13.67 -2.12
CA ILE A 1 15.36 -14.01 -0.77
C ILE A 1 15.98 -13.11 0.31
N VAL A 2 17.27 -13.24 0.65
CA VAL A 2 17.91 -12.41 1.70
C VAL A 2 17.80 -10.90 1.45
N PRO A 3 18.14 -10.36 0.25
CA PRO A 3 17.96 -8.93 -0.02
C PRO A 3 16.49 -8.51 0.06
N ASP A 4 15.56 -9.31 -0.47
CA ASP A 4 14.12 -9.01 -0.47
C ASP A 4 13.56 -8.92 0.95
N MET A 5 14.05 -9.75 1.88
CA MET A 5 13.65 -9.68 3.29
C MET A 5 14.15 -8.41 3.96
N ILE A 6 15.41 -8.03 3.73
CA ILE A 6 15.99 -6.80 4.28
C ILE A 6 15.23 -5.58 3.75
N LEU A 7 15.01 -5.50 2.43
CA LEU A 7 14.23 -4.43 1.82
C LEU A 7 12.79 -4.39 2.34
N CYS A 8 12.14 -5.55 2.52
CA CYS A 8 10.79 -5.62 3.07
C CYS A 8 10.74 -5.09 4.51
N SER A 9 11.70 -5.45 5.36
CA SER A 9 11.79 -4.94 6.74
C SER A 9 12.00 -3.43 6.79
N PHE A 10 12.89 -2.88 5.95
CA PHE A 10 13.05 -1.43 5.83
C PHE A 10 11.77 -0.75 5.33
N TYR A 11 11.07 -1.37 4.39
CA TYR A 11 9.83 -0.84 3.84
C TYR A 11 8.70 -0.82 4.89
N ILE A 12 8.57 -1.87 5.69
CA ILE A 12 7.63 -1.93 6.83
C ILE A 12 7.95 -0.83 7.85
N PHE A 13 9.23 -0.63 8.15
CA PHE A 13 9.65 0.44 9.08
C PHE A 13 9.24 1.82 8.58
N ILE A 14 9.45 2.11 7.30
CA ILE A 14 9.03 3.38 6.68
C ILE A 14 7.50 3.53 6.70
N LEU A 15 6.75 2.48 6.39
CA LEU A 15 5.28 2.50 6.45
C LEU A 15 4.77 2.76 7.87
N ALA A 16 5.38 2.13 8.87
CA ALA A 16 5.02 2.32 10.27
C ALA A 16 5.31 3.76 10.74
N GLN A 17 6.46 4.32 10.37
CA GLN A 17 6.81 5.72 10.61
C GLN A 17 5.78 6.67 10.00
N ILE A 18 5.47 6.52 8.72
CA ILE A 18 4.50 7.37 8.01
C ILE A 18 3.11 7.25 8.62
N SER A 19 2.69 6.05 9.00
CA SER A 19 1.38 5.83 9.63
C SER A 19 1.29 6.35 11.06
N THR A 20 2.41 6.47 11.76
CA THR A 20 2.46 6.96 13.16
C THR A 20 2.70 8.46 13.22
N ALA A 21 3.22 9.06 12.14
CA ALA A 21 3.43 10.50 12.05
C ALA A 21 2.09 11.25 12.15
N SER A 22 1.96 12.10 13.16
CA SER A 22 0.73 12.84 13.48
C SER A 22 0.55 14.11 12.64
N GLU A 23 1.51 14.50 11.81
CA GLU A 23 1.44 15.75 11.06
C GLU A 23 0.34 15.68 9.99
N GLU A 24 -0.42 16.76 9.83
CA GLU A 24 -1.50 16.85 8.83
C GLU A 24 -1.02 16.60 7.39
N HIS A 25 0.27 16.84 7.14
CA HIS A 25 0.90 16.57 5.86
C HIS A 25 0.93 15.07 5.49
N PHE A 26 0.91 14.17 6.47
CA PHE A 26 0.85 12.72 6.23
C PHE A 26 -0.59 12.19 6.08
N LYS A 27 -1.60 13.04 6.24
CA LYS A 27 -3.02 12.69 6.03
C LYS A 27 -3.50 13.00 4.63
N THR A 28 -2.62 13.44 3.73
CA THR A 28 -3.02 13.73 2.35
C THR A 28 -3.39 12.44 1.61
N PRO A 29 -4.30 12.48 0.62
CA PRO A 29 -4.74 11.29 -0.10
C PRO A 29 -3.57 10.52 -0.71
N PHE A 30 -2.50 11.21 -1.13
CA PHE A 30 -1.26 10.55 -1.55
C PHE A 30 -0.70 9.57 -0.51
N PHE A 31 -0.54 9.99 0.75
CA PHE A 31 0.03 9.14 1.80
C PHE A 31 -0.91 8.01 2.22
N VAL A 32 -2.22 8.22 2.15
CA VAL A 32 -3.23 7.17 2.38
C VAL A 32 -3.13 6.08 1.31
N PHE A 33 -3.08 6.45 0.03
CA PHE A 33 -2.91 5.48 -1.06
C PHE A 33 -1.53 4.81 -1.03
N PHE A 34 -0.49 5.56 -0.67
CA PHE A 34 0.86 5.03 -0.48
C PHE A 34 0.89 3.96 0.61
N THR A 35 0.28 4.23 1.77
CA THR A 35 0.24 3.28 2.88
C THR A 35 -0.56 2.03 2.51
N ALA A 36 -1.75 2.20 1.93
CA ALA A 36 -2.60 1.08 1.50
C ALA A 36 -1.89 0.18 0.47
N SER A 37 -1.32 0.77 -0.58
CA SER A 37 -0.56 0.02 -1.60
C SER A 37 0.73 -0.62 -1.05
N GLY A 38 1.33 0.01 -0.04
CA GLY A 38 2.46 -0.52 0.69
C GLY A 38 2.12 -1.79 1.47
N VAL A 39 0.98 -1.83 2.16
CA VAL A 39 0.50 -3.03 2.87
C VAL A 39 0.30 -4.20 1.90
N TYR A 40 -0.31 -3.97 0.73
CA TYR A 40 -0.45 -5.01 -0.29
C TYR A 40 0.92 -5.51 -0.81
N SER A 41 1.90 -4.61 -0.95
CA SER A 41 3.26 -5.01 -1.38
C SER A 41 3.96 -5.90 -0.33
N VAL A 42 3.80 -5.59 0.95
CA VAL A 42 4.33 -6.44 2.05
C VAL A 42 3.63 -7.80 2.06
N LEU A 43 2.30 -7.80 1.90
CA LEU A 43 1.52 -9.04 1.88
C LEU A 43 1.94 -9.98 0.75
N THR A 44 2.24 -9.45 -0.45
CA THR A 44 2.81 -10.21 -1.57
C THR A 44 4.11 -10.92 -1.16
N ILE A 45 5.06 -10.20 -0.56
CA ILE A 45 6.38 -10.75 -0.19
C ILE A 45 6.22 -11.84 0.87
N VAL A 46 5.43 -11.59 1.91
CA VAL A 46 5.18 -12.56 2.98
C VAL A 46 4.51 -13.82 2.42
N THR A 47 3.46 -13.66 1.62
CA THR A 47 2.70 -14.78 1.06
C THR A 47 3.57 -15.60 0.11
N PHE A 48 4.40 -14.95 -0.72
CA PHE A 48 5.35 -15.63 -1.60
C PHE A 48 6.39 -16.47 -0.84
N GLN A 49 6.91 -15.95 0.28
CA GLN A 49 7.83 -16.69 1.13
C GLN A 49 7.17 -17.93 1.73
N VAL A 50 5.97 -17.78 2.29
CA VAL A 50 5.21 -18.90 2.86
C VAL A 50 4.92 -19.97 1.80
N VAL A 51 4.51 -19.57 0.59
CA VAL A 51 4.31 -20.49 -0.55
C VAL A 51 5.60 -21.23 -0.89
N THR A 52 6.74 -20.53 -0.92
CA THR A 52 8.03 -21.14 -1.26
C THR A 52 8.46 -22.18 -0.22
N ILE A 53 8.24 -21.91 1.07
CA ILE A 53 8.56 -22.85 2.16
C ILE A 53 7.64 -24.07 2.13
N LEU A 54 6.35 -23.88 1.84
CA LEU A 54 5.36 -24.96 1.84
C LEU A 54 5.34 -25.78 0.53
N ARG A 55 6.10 -25.38 -0.48
CA ARG A 55 6.10 -25.99 -1.82
C ARG A 55 6.41 -27.49 -1.81
N ASP A 56 7.28 -27.95 -0.93
CA ASP A 56 7.68 -29.36 -0.87
C ASP A 56 6.71 -30.24 -0.07
N ASN A 57 5.69 -29.65 0.55
CA ASN A 57 4.79 -30.36 1.45
C ASN A 57 3.43 -30.66 0.78
N GLN A 58 3.36 -31.79 0.07
CA GLN A 58 2.17 -32.20 -0.72
C GLN A 58 0.86 -32.30 0.11
N GLN A 59 0.96 -32.53 1.42
CA GLN A 59 -0.20 -32.63 2.31
C GLN A 59 -0.96 -31.30 2.46
N ILE A 60 -0.38 -30.18 2.03
CA ILE A 60 -0.92 -28.83 2.28
C ILE A 60 -1.38 -28.13 0.98
N THR A 61 -1.81 -28.92 -0.01
CA THR A 61 -2.21 -28.46 -1.35
C THR A 61 -3.32 -27.39 -1.30
N TYR A 62 -4.31 -27.53 -0.41
CA TYR A 62 -5.40 -26.54 -0.29
C TYR A 62 -4.91 -25.18 0.21
N VAL A 63 -4.03 -25.15 1.21
CA VAL A 63 -3.45 -23.90 1.74
C VAL A 63 -2.55 -23.26 0.69
N HIS A 64 -1.81 -24.07 -0.08
CA HIS A 64 -0.98 -23.58 -1.18
C HIS A 64 -1.82 -22.84 -2.24
N ILE A 65 -2.97 -23.40 -2.66
CA ILE A 65 -3.87 -22.75 -3.63
C ILE A 65 -4.40 -21.41 -3.08
N ILE A 66 -4.83 -21.38 -1.81
CA ILE A 66 -5.32 -20.16 -1.17
C ILE A 66 -4.23 -19.09 -1.10
N LEU A 67 -3.02 -19.46 -0.66
CA LEU A 67 -1.88 -18.55 -0.57
C LEU A 67 -1.49 -17.99 -1.94
N VAL A 68 -1.48 -18.82 -2.98
CA VAL A 68 -1.22 -18.35 -4.36
C VAL A 68 -2.29 -17.34 -4.79
N GLY A 69 -3.56 -17.59 -4.46
CA GLY A 69 -4.65 -16.64 -4.72
C GLY A 69 -4.47 -15.30 -3.99
N ILE A 70 -4.14 -15.33 -2.70
CA ILE A 70 -3.86 -14.14 -1.90
C ILE A 70 -2.66 -13.36 -2.48
N ASN A 71 -1.62 -14.07 -2.92
CA ASN A 71 -0.45 -13.46 -3.50
C ASN A 71 -0.77 -12.73 -4.83
N ALA A 72 -1.54 -13.37 -5.70
CA ALA A 72 -1.99 -12.77 -6.97
C ALA A 72 -2.86 -11.54 -6.74
N PHE A 73 -3.78 -11.61 -5.76
CA PHE A 73 -4.62 -10.49 -5.37
C PHE A 73 -3.79 -9.32 -4.80
N SER A 74 -2.85 -9.62 -3.90
CA SER A 74 -1.97 -8.62 -3.29
C SER A 74 -1.09 -7.93 -4.33
N THR A 75 -0.56 -8.68 -5.30
CA THR A 75 0.25 -8.13 -6.39
C THR A 75 -0.57 -7.20 -7.28
N SER A 76 -1.81 -7.58 -7.58
CA SER A 76 -2.75 -6.74 -8.34
C SER A 76 -3.10 -5.47 -7.58
N GLY A 77 -3.40 -5.57 -6.29
CA GLY A 77 -3.68 -4.43 -5.41
C GLY A 77 -2.51 -3.46 -5.29
N ALA A 78 -1.29 -3.98 -5.13
CA ALA A 78 -0.08 -3.17 -5.10
C ALA A 78 0.17 -2.44 -6.43
N THR A 79 -0.04 -3.12 -7.56
CA THR A 79 0.12 -2.53 -8.90
C THR A 79 -0.91 -1.44 -9.15
N PHE A 80 -2.18 -1.72 -8.84
CA PHE A 80 -3.28 -0.75 -8.96
C PHE A 80 -3.05 0.47 -8.06
N GLY A 81 -2.67 0.26 -6.79
CA GLY A 81 -2.38 1.35 -5.87
C GLY A 81 -1.25 2.27 -6.36
N LYS A 82 -0.16 1.69 -6.89
CA LYS A 82 0.92 2.48 -7.51
C LYS A 82 0.46 3.24 -8.76
N ALA A 83 -0.41 2.65 -9.58
CA ALA A 83 -0.99 3.31 -10.74
C ALA A 83 -1.88 4.50 -10.32
N VAL A 84 -2.69 4.34 -9.27
CA VAL A 84 -3.51 5.42 -8.70
C VAL A 84 -2.62 6.56 -8.17
N ILE A 85 -1.54 6.24 -7.47
CA ILE A 85 -0.58 7.24 -6.98
C ILE A 85 0.07 8.00 -8.15
N ALA A 86 0.48 7.29 -9.20
CA ALA A 86 1.06 7.90 -10.39
C ALA A 86 0.06 8.82 -11.10
N PHE A 87 -1.20 8.39 -11.22
CA PHE A 87 -2.28 9.19 -11.81
C PHE A 87 -2.59 10.43 -10.97
N HIS A 88 -2.69 10.27 -9.65
CA HIS A 88 -2.88 11.38 -8.71
C HIS A 88 -1.77 12.42 -8.87
N ARG A 89 -0.49 11.99 -8.83
CA ARG A 89 0.66 12.89 -9.04
C ARG A 89 0.65 13.55 -10.41
N TYR A 90 0.29 12.81 -11.47
CA TYR A 90 0.18 13.37 -12.81
C TYR A 90 -0.87 14.49 -12.87
N PHE A 91 -2.03 14.31 -12.24
CA PHE A 91 -3.07 15.33 -12.18
C PHE A 91 -2.67 16.55 -11.35
N VAL A 92 -2.06 16.34 -10.18
CA VAL A 92 -1.55 17.42 -9.33
C VAL A 92 -0.54 18.27 -10.10
N LEU A 93 0.46 17.65 -10.74
CA LEU A 93 1.47 18.36 -11.52
C LEU A 93 0.88 19.05 -12.76
N LYS A 94 -0.09 18.42 -13.44
CA LYS A 94 -0.74 18.99 -14.63
C LYS A 94 -1.58 20.23 -14.31
N ARG A 95 -2.16 20.33 -13.12
CA ARG A 95 -3.00 21.47 -12.72
C ARG A 95 -2.22 22.68 -12.23
N ARG A 96 -0.88 22.62 -12.06
CA ARG A 96 -0.04 23.69 -11.47
C ARG A 96 -0.46 24.18 -10.08
N ASP A 97 -1.56 23.67 -9.52
CA ASP A 97 -1.93 23.84 -8.12
C ASP A 97 -1.05 22.91 -7.27
N PHE A 98 0.00 23.49 -6.69
CA PHE A 98 0.90 22.83 -5.73
C PHE A 98 0.26 22.60 -4.36
N THR A 99 -1.03 22.90 -4.22
CA THR A 99 -1.72 22.87 -2.94
C THR A 99 -2.72 21.72 -2.92
N GLU A 100 -2.30 20.61 -2.33
CA GLU A 100 -3.19 19.55 -1.86
C GLU A 100 -3.98 20.06 -0.63
N GLN A 101 -4.67 21.21 -0.74
CA GLN A 101 -5.47 21.84 0.32
C GLN A 101 -6.85 22.25 -0.19
N VAL A 102 -7.68 21.33 -0.68
CA VAL A 102 -9.14 21.56 -0.66
C VAL A 102 -9.86 20.20 -0.56
N SER A 103 -9.83 19.60 0.62
CA SER A 103 -10.87 18.60 0.97
C SER A 103 -11.29 18.63 2.43
N ILE A 104 -10.61 19.39 3.30
CA ILE A 104 -11.00 19.56 4.71
C ILE A 104 -12.12 20.62 4.85
N TYR A 105 -12.16 21.66 3.99
CA TYR A 105 -13.15 22.73 4.12
C TYR A 105 -14.59 22.35 3.73
N THR A 106 -14.81 21.27 2.98
CA THR A 106 -16.16 20.83 2.61
C THR A 106 -16.89 20.12 3.76
N LEU A 107 -16.17 19.71 4.81
CA LEU A 107 -16.79 19.09 6.01
C LEU A 107 -17.16 20.11 7.09
N GLU A 108 -16.45 21.23 7.20
CA GLU A 108 -16.84 22.29 8.16
C GLU A 108 -18.08 23.08 7.72
N LEU A 109 -18.29 23.29 6.42
CA LEU A 109 -19.47 23.99 5.90
C LEU A 109 -20.79 23.21 6.07
N ARG A 110 -20.73 21.91 6.35
CA ARG A 110 -21.91 21.08 6.62
C ARG A 110 -22.26 20.95 8.11
N SER A 111 -21.44 21.55 9.00
CA SER A 111 -21.69 21.61 10.45
C SER A 111 -22.23 22.96 10.90
N ILE A 112 -22.27 23.97 10.01
CA ILE A 112 -22.69 25.35 10.32
C ILE A 112 -24.00 25.72 9.58
N THR A 113 -24.58 24.81 8.79
CA THR A 113 -25.91 24.97 8.17
C THR A 113 -26.85 23.89 8.66
#